data_AF-A0A0A3XYQ8-F1
#
_entry.id   AF-A0A0A3XYQ8-F1
#
_cell.length_a   1.000
_cell.length_b   1.000
_cell.length_c   1.000
_cell.angle_alpha   90.00
_cell.angle_beta   90.00
_cell.angle_gamma   90.00
#
_symmetry.space_group_name_H-M   'P 1'
#
loop_
_entity.id
_entity.type
_entity.pdbx_description
1 polymer ?
#
loop_
_entity_poly.entity_id
_entity_poly.type
_entity_poly.pdbx_seq_one_letter_code
_entity_poly.pdbx_strand_id
1 'polypeptide(L)' 'MQRKRVKHVITFRERLKAEAICFREAAEKEADGSKARELLLRRARQADAAADMNDWLNSPGLASPK' A
#
# COMPACT_ATOMS: atom_id res chain seq x y z
N MET A 1 20.59 -17.82 -14.01
CA MET A 1 19.75 -16.94 -13.18
C MET A 1 18.28 -17.30 -13.42
N GLN A 2 17.65 -18.02 -12.50
CA GLN A 2 16.24 -18.46 -12.65
C GLN A 2 15.31 -17.29 -12.31
N ARG A 3 14.52 -16.81 -13.27
CA ARG A 3 13.49 -15.78 -13.04
C ARG A 3 12.29 -16.41 -12.33
N LYS A 4 12.04 -16.01 -11.07
CA LYS A 4 10.81 -16.40 -10.36
C LYS A 4 9.62 -15.70 -11.02
N ARG A 5 8.75 -16.45 -11.68
CA ARG A 5 7.49 -15.93 -12.22
C ARG A 5 6.50 -15.75 -11.07
N VAL A 6 6.25 -14.51 -10.68
CA VAL A 6 5.21 -14.17 -9.70
C VAL A 6 3.91 -13.96 -10.46
N LYS A 7 2.86 -14.72 -10.14
CA LYS A 7 1.51 -14.44 -10.64
C LYS A 7 0.87 -13.39 -9.74
N HIS A 8 0.68 -12.19 -10.24
CA HIS A 8 -0.10 -11.16 -9.55
C HIS A 8 -1.59 -11.43 -9.81
N VAL A 9 -2.24 -12.12 -8.87
CA VAL A 9 -3.70 -12.39 -8.92
C VAL A 9 -4.48 -11.14 -8.50
N ILE A 10 -3.93 -10.37 -7.57
CA ILE A 10 -4.48 -9.14 -7.03
C ILE A 10 -3.76 -7.92 -7.61
N THR A 11 -4.51 -6.85 -7.84
CA THR A 11 -4.01 -5.60 -8.40
C THR A 11 -2.97 -4.96 -7.46
N PHE A 12 -2.16 -4.05 -7.99
CA PHE A 12 -1.21 -3.31 -7.17
C PHE A 12 -1.89 -2.50 -6.06
N ARG A 13 -3.01 -1.86 -6.39
CA ARG A 13 -3.86 -1.13 -5.44
C ARG A 13 -4.35 -1.99 -4.28
N GLU A 14 -4.92 -3.16 -4.59
CA GLU A 14 -5.46 -4.07 -3.57
C GLU A 14 -4.37 -4.56 -2.62
N ARG A 15 -3.17 -4.84 -3.15
CA ARG A 15 -2.00 -5.19 -2.33
C ARG A 15 -1.62 -4.07 -1.37
N LEU A 16 -1.55 -2.83 -1.84
CA LEU A 16 -1.22 -1.68 -1.00
C LEU A 16 -2.26 -1.44 0.10
N LYS A 17 -3.55 -1.57 -0.22
CA LYS A 17 -4.63 -1.45 0.78
C LYS A 17 -4.54 -2.56 1.83
N ALA A 18 -4.29 -3.80 1.42
CA ALA A 18 -4.09 -4.91 2.35
C ALA A 18 -2.88 -4.67 3.25
N GLU A 19 -1.77 -4.17 2.70
CA GLU A 19 -0.57 -3.85 3.48
C GLU A 19 -0.83 -2.73 4.50
N ALA A 20 -1.59 -1.69 4.13
CA ALA A 20 -1.99 -0.62 5.03
C ALA A 20 -2.85 -1.12 6.20
N ILE A 21 -3.72 -2.12 5.97
CA ILE A 21 -4.49 -2.79 7.03
C ILE A 21 -3.54 -3.57 7.95
N CYS A 22 -2.66 -4.40 7.39
CA CYS A 22 -1.67 -5.15 8.17
C CYS A 22 -0.80 -4.25 9.06
N PHE A 23 -0.36 -3.09 8.55
CA PHE A 23 0.42 -2.14 9.34
C PHE A 23 -0.40 -1.50 10.48
N ARG A 24 -1.70 -1.26 10.29
CA ARG A 24 -2.59 -0.78 11.35
C ARG A 24 -2.79 -1.84 12.43
N GLU A 25 -3.08 -3.07 12.03
CA GLU A 25 -3.21 -4.20 12.97
C GLU A 25 -1.91 -4.46 13.75
N ALA A 26 -0.75 -4.33 13.09
CA ALA A 26 0.54 -4.42 13.77
C ALA A 26 0.76 -3.26 14.74
N ALA A 27 0.33 -2.05 14.39
CA ALA A 27 0.42 -0.88 15.26
C ALA A 27 -0.50 -0.99 16.49
N GLU A 28 -1.66 -1.63 16.36
CA GLU A 28 -2.59 -1.88 17.47
C GLU A 28 -2.05 -2.89 18.50
N LYS A 29 -1.21 -3.82 18.06
CA LYS A 29 -0.57 -4.81 18.94
C LYS A 29 0.61 -4.25 19.73
N GLU A 30 1.10 -3.08 19.34
CA GLU A 30 2.26 -2.45 19.93
C GLU A 30 1.85 -1.47 21.05
N ALA A 31 2.73 -1.23 22.01
CA ALA A 31 2.45 -0.30 23.10
C ALA A 31 2.16 1.12 22.59
N ASP A 32 1.16 1.77 23.20
CA ASP A 32 0.81 3.15 22.91
C ASP A 32 2.00 4.08 23.16
N GLY A 33 2.24 5.01 22.22
CA GLY A 33 3.36 5.94 22.27
C GLY A 33 4.73 5.34 21.97
N SER A 34 4.81 4.04 21.61
CA SER A 34 6.09 3.47 21.17
C SER A 34 6.49 4.00 19.79
N LYS A 35 7.80 4.16 19.58
CA LYS A 35 8.37 4.53 18.29
C LYS A 35 8.05 3.50 17.19
N ALA A 36 7.94 2.22 17.56
CA ALA A 36 7.57 1.15 16.64
C ALA A 36 6.15 1.34 16.10
N ARG A 37 5.18 1.65 16.96
CA ARG A 37 3.80 1.97 16.59
C ARG A 37 3.72 3.16 15.64
N GLU A 38 4.43 4.24 15.94
CA GLU A 38 4.46 5.42 15.07
C GLU A 38 5.04 5.12 13.68
N LEU A 39 6.11 4.33 13.59
CA LEU A 39 6.69 3.91 12.32
C LEU A 39 5.72 3.06 11.50
N LEU A 40 5.00 2.13 12.13
CA LEU A 40 3.98 1.31 11.49
C LEU A 40 2.82 2.17 10.96
N LEU A 41 2.32 3.12 11.76
CA LEU A 41 1.28 4.06 11.32
C LEU A 41 1.75 4.95 10.17
N ARG A 42 3.01 5.40 10.20
CA ARG A 42 3.60 6.16 9.08
C ARG A 42 3.66 5.31 7.81
N ARG A 43 3.99 4.03 7.94
CA ARG A 43 4.04 3.11 6.80
C ARG A 43 2.66 2.82 6.24
N ALA A 44 1.64 2.64 7.09
CA ALA A 44 0.26 2.50 6.68
C ALA A 44 -0.19 3.70 5.83
N ARG A 45 0.08 4.93 6.29
CA ARG A 45 -0.24 6.17 5.54
C ARG A 45 0.46 6.24 4.19
N GLN A 46 1.72 5.79 4.10
CA GLN A 46 2.44 5.74 2.83
C GLN A 46 1.80 4.75 1.85
N ALA A 47 1.36 3.59 2.35
CA ALA A 47 0.69 2.58 1.52
C ALA A 47 -0.67 3.07 1.02
N ASP A 48 -1.46 3.73 1.87
CA ASP A 48 -2.72 4.36 1.47
C ASP A 48 -2.50 5.43 0.39
N ALA A 49 -1.55 6.36 0.61
CA ALA A 49 -1.21 7.39 -0.38
C ALA A 49 -0.71 6.80 -1.70
N ALA A 50 0.04 5.70 -1.67
CA ALA A 50 0.47 5.00 -2.88
C ALA A 50 -0.70 4.36 -3.63
N ALA A 51 -1.70 3.85 -2.92
CA ALA A 51 -2.91 3.31 -3.54
C ALA A 51 -3.72 4.41 -4.22
N ASP A 52 -3.84 5.58 -3.58
CA ASP A 52 -4.53 6.75 -4.14
C ASP A 52 -3.80 7.31 -5.37
N MET A 53 -2.46 7.38 -5.34
CA MET A 53 -1.66 7.76 -6.51
C MET A 53 -1.85 6.77 -7.67
N ASN A 54 -1.91 5.47 -7.38
CA ASN A 54 -2.20 4.47 -8.41
C ASN A 54 -3.60 4.70 -9.03
N ASP A 55 -4.60 5.05 -8.23
CA ASP A 55 -5.94 5.36 -8.73
C ASP A 55 -5.92 6.60 -9.63
N TRP A 56 -5.19 7.64 -9.23
CA TRP A 56 -5.05 8.86 -10.02
C TRP A 56 -4.38 8.60 -11.39
N LEU A 57 -3.28 7.83 -11.40
CA LEU A 57 -2.55 7.48 -12.62
C LEU A 57 -3.36 6.60 -13.59
N ASN A 58 -4.29 5.79 -13.07
CA ASN A 58 -5.16 4.95 -13.89
C ASN A 58 -6.48 5.66 -14.27
N SER A 59 -6.70 6.91 -13.84
CA SER A 59 -7.93 7.63 -14.12
C SER A 59 -8.01 8.05 -15.60
N PRO A 60 -9.14 7.81 -16.31
CA PRO A 60 -9.29 8.10 -17.73
C PRO A 60 -9.07 9.57 -18.11
N GLY A 61 -9.28 10.50 -17.17
CA GLY A 61 -9.15 11.94 -17.41
C GLY A 61 -7.70 12.44 -17.53
N LEU A 62 -6.70 11.63 -17.15
CA LEU A 62 -5.28 11.93 -17.32
C LEU A 62 -4.63 11.17 -18.48
N ALA A 63 -5.32 10.18 -19.05
CA ALA A 63 -4.83 9.49 -20.23
C ALA A 63 -4.95 10.45 -21.43
N SER A 64 -3.82 10.79 -22.04
CA SER A 64 -3.84 11.53 -23.30
C SER A 64 -4.70 10.77 -24.32
N PRO A 65 -5.62 11.44 -25.02
CA PRO A 65 -6.44 10.77 -26.03
C PRO A 65 -5.53 10.14 -27.08
N LYS A 66 -5.83 8.89 -27.44
CA LYS A 66 -5.12 8.14 -28.49
C LYS A 66 -5.54 8.61 -29.87
#